data_AF-A0A6F9J7M9-F1
#
_entry.id   AF-A0A6F9J7M9-F1
#
_cell.length_a   1.000
_cell.length_b   1.000
_cell.length_c   1.000
_cell.angle_alpha   90.00
_cell.angle_beta   90.00
_cell.angle_gamma   90.00
#
_symmetry.space_group_name_H-M   'P 1'
#
loop_
_entity.id
_entity.type
_entity.pdbx_description
1 polymer ?
#
loop_
_entity_poly.entity_id
_entity_poly.type
_entity_poly.pdbx_seq_one_letter_code
_entity_poly.pdbx_strand_id
1 'polypeptide(L)'
;MRVLILLFIAIFSISAELKIATYNVENLFDDNIDGSEYKDFKDGTWNTAKYIQKLNNISRVIKALDADFISVLEIENSSVLKQLAMKSGYKFYEFATNKNAPVGLGVMSKYPILSSRKIVIPNLKTRPILVSEISFGGETIKFFSTHFPAAKNSLKDRKTAANTMIKAVENEKNSIILGDLNSNYGYGFLLNDLNGEFKNLWEFVGNRDRSSYKKGGAIDHIMLQNSFFNGNIRYKNSSFGVFKPSFLSSGKFSDHYAIYAVLTSEFRDSPVLKKSIDEIYAVSDERAEVVGVVIYVDKFGYILADKSRRGIYVYEKNPKLPLGTKVEAIVNKTDLYKGNMQISSISYKNVDTAFDTDISKFMISQDEIKSARSGDVVSNLKIDVKDGFTSINGEKLRVFSRSKKIKNGQNLVYKNALVWSYKGKKELVVE
;
A
#
# COMPACT_ATOMS: atom_id res chain seq x y z
N MET A 1 11.67 32.73 -56.30
CA MET A 1 10.66 32.54 -55.24
C MET A 1 11.19 31.49 -54.27
N ARG A 2 11.67 31.90 -53.09
CA ARG A 2 12.29 30.99 -52.10
C ARG A 2 11.16 30.26 -51.37
N VAL A 3 11.11 28.94 -51.49
CA VAL A 3 10.18 28.10 -50.72
C VAL A 3 10.84 27.78 -49.37
N LEU A 4 10.27 28.33 -48.30
CA LEU A 4 10.66 28.04 -46.92
C LEU A 4 9.94 26.75 -46.50
N ILE A 5 10.68 25.66 -46.34
CA ILE A 5 10.14 24.41 -45.77
C ILE A 5 10.23 24.54 -44.24
N LEU A 6 9.09 24.79 -43.59
CA LEU A 6 8.94 24.70 -42.15
C LEU A 6 8.88 23.21 -41.75
N LEU A 7 9.96 22.70 -41.18
CA LEU A 7 10.03 21.37 -40.59
C LEU A 7 9.29 21.40 -39.24
N PHE A 8 8.05 20.94 -39.21
CA PHE A 8 7.31 20.70 -37.98
C PHE A 8 7.92 19.46 -37.29
N ILE A 9 8.92 19.66 -36.43
CA ILE A 9 9.36 18.61 -35.49
C ILE A 9 8.27 18.51 -34.44
N ALA A 10 7.39 17.52 -34.59
CA ALA A 10 6.53 17.08 -33.49
C ALA A 10 7.46 16.53 -32.39
N ILE A 11 7.73 17.34 -31.37
CA ILE A 11 8.38 16.89 -30.15
C ILE A 11 7.34 16.01 -29.45
N PHE A 12 7.34 14.72 -29.77
CA PHE A 12 6.74 13.72 -28.89
C PHE A 12 7.57 13.74 -27.61
N SER A 13 7.05 14.37 -26.56
CA SER A 13 7.57 14.17 -25.21
C SER A 13 7.48 12.68 -24.90
N ILE A 14 8.62 11.97 -25.00
CA ILE A 14 8.71 10.58 -24.62
C ILE A 14 8.47 10.55 -23.10
N SER A 15 7.35 9.96 -22.71
CA SER A 15 7.06 9.64 -21.33
C SER A 15 8.19 8.84 -20.72
N ALA A 16 8.79 9.34 -19.64
CA ALA A 16 9.72 8.58 -18.84
C ALA A 16 9.00 8.07 -17.59
N GLU A 17 9.09 6.75 -17.39
CA GLU A 17 8.75 6.06 -16.14
C GLU A 17 10.04 5.66 -15.41
N LEU A 18 9.99 5.69 -14.08
CA LEU A 18 11.06 5.25 -13.19
C LEU A 18 10.51 4.18 -12.26
N LYS A 19 10.87 2.94 -12.50
CA LYS A 19 10.52 1.82 -11.63
C LYS A 19 11.53 1.73 -10.49
N ILE A 20 11.04 1.89 -9.26
CA ILE A 20 11.85 1.82 -8.03
C ILE A 20 11.49 0.56 -7.25
N ALA A 21 12.46 -0.03 -6.56
CA ALA A 21 12.24 -1.26 -5.80
C ALA A 21 13.09 -1.36 -4.53
N THR A 22 12.64 -2.19 -3.58
CA THR A 22 13.48 -2.69 -2.48
C THR A 22 13.40 -4.20 -2.38
N TYR A 23 14.51 -4.84 -2.01
CA TYR A 23 14.59 -6.28 -1.82
C TYR A 23 15.58 -6.68 -0.73
N ASN A 24 15.08 -7.25 0.36
CA ASN A 24 15.92 -7.99 1.30
C ASN A 24 16.31 -9.34 0.67
N VAL A 25 17.59 -9.57 0.40
CA VAL A 25 18.06 -10.77 -0.31
C VAL A 25 18.33 -11.97 0.60
N GLU A 26 18.00 -11.84 1.90
CA GLU A 26 18.21 -12.86 2.94
C GLU A 26 19.69 -13.26 3.03
N ASN A 27 20.59 -12.36 3.38
CA ASN A 27 22.04 -12.62 3.52
C ASN A 27 22.73 -13.21 2.27
N LEU A 28 23.23 -12.33 1.39
CA LEU A 28 24.14 -12.69 0.30
C LEU A 28 25.59 -12.46 0.75
N PHE A 29 26.15 -13.49 1.39
CA PHE A 29 27.57 -13.61 1.70
C PHE A 29 28.35 -14.14 0.48
N ASP A 30 29.60 -13.71 0.32
CA ASP A 30 30.58 -14.31 -0.58
C ASP A 30 31.09 -15.64 -0.02
N ASP A 31 32.10 -16.21 -0.68
CA ASP A 31 32.66 -17.52 -0.37
C ASP A 31 33.91 -17.47 0.52
N ASN A 32 34.26 -16.30 1.06
CA ASN A 32 35.35 -16.13 2.01
C ASN A 32 34.83 -16.05 3.45
N ILE A 33 35.60 -16.56 4.40
CA ILE A 33 35.27 -16.47 5.83
C ILE A 33 36.16 -15.37 6.44
N ASP A 34 35.60 -14.17 6.58
CA ASP A 34 36.29 -12.99 7.10
C ASP A 34 36.06 -12.79 8.61
N GLY A 35 35.25 -13.65 9.23
CA GLY A 35 34.99 -13.68 10.67
C GLY A 35 33.82 -12.81 11.10
N SER A 36 33.21 -12.03 10.21
CA SER A 36 32.05 -11.19 10.52
C SER A 36 30.71 -11.93 10.35
N GLU A 37 30.74 -13.07 9.66
CA GLU A 37 29.59 -13.83 9.19
C GLU A 37 28.83 -14.50 10.35
N TYR A 38 27.56 -14.85 10.09
CA TYR A 38 26.78 -15.64 11.04
C TYR A 38 27.31 -17.08 11.13
N LYS A 39 26.99 -17.76 12.24
CA LYS A 39 27.49 -19.11 12.54
C LYS A 39 27.22 -20.11 11.39
N ASP A 40 26.04 -20.05 10.79
CA ASP A 40 25.61 -20.95 9.70
C ASP A 40 26.36 -20.70 8.38
N PHE A 41 27.15 -19.62 8.29
CA PHE A 41 28.03 -19.33 7.14
C PHE A 41 29.50 -19.68 7.45
N LYS A 42 29.80 -20.19 8.66
CA LYS A 42 31.15 -20.57 9.10
C LYS A 42 31.34 -22.08 9.30
N ASP A 43 30.26 -22.85 9.24
CA ASP A 43 30.24 -24.29 9.52
C ASP A 43 30.64 -25.18 8.34
N GLY A 44 31.16 -24.57 7.26
CA GLY A 44 31.54 -25.25 6.02
C GLY A 44 30.36 -25.61 5.12
N THR A 45 29.12 -25.33 5.53
CA THR A 45 27.97 -25.55 4.66
C THR A 45 27.88 -24.49 3.58
N TRP A 46 28.32 -23.26 3.81
CA TRP A 46 28.42 -22.20 2.80
C TRP A 46 29.73 -22.30 2.00
N ASN A 47 29.66 -22.24 0.68
CA ASN A 47 30.81 -22.39 -0.23
C ASN A 47 30.59 -21.66 -1.55
N THR A 48 31.63 -21.61 -2.40
CA THR A 48 31.62 -20.97 -3.72
C THR A 48 30.43 -21.38 -4.59
N ALA A 49 30.08 -22.68 -4.63
CA ALA A 49 28.96 -23.15 -5.44
C ALA A 49 27.62 -22.59 -4.95
N LYS A 50 27.40 -22.55 -3.63
CA LYS A 50 26.18 -21.96 -3.03
C LYS A 50 26.14 -20.44 -3.18
N TYR A 51 27.28 -19.77 -3.00
CA TYR A 51 27.39 -18.34 -3.28
C TYR A 51 26.98 -18.02 -4.71
N ILE A 52 27.61 -18.68 -5.70
CA ILE A 52 27.30 -18.49 -7.13
C ILE A 52 25.83 -18.83 -7.42
N GLN A 53 25.30 -19.91 -6.85
CA GLN A 53 23.89 -20.28 -7.01
C GLN A 53 22.96 -19.19 -6.47
N LYS A 54 23.22 -18.67 -5.28
CA LYS A 54 22.40 -17.60 -4.69
C LYS A 54 22.52 -16.30 -5.49
N LEU A 55 23.73 -15.91 -5.89
CA LEU A 55 23.98 -14.75 -6.75
C LEU A 55 23.20 -14.86 -8.07
N ASN A 56 23.20 -16.04 -8.70
CA ASN A 56 22.42 -16.33 -9.91
C ASN A 56 20.91 -16.19 -9.66
N ASN A 57 20.41 -16.76 -8.57
CA ASN A 57 19.00 -16.74 -8.21
C ASN A 57 18.51 -15.31 -7.94
N ILE A 58 19.24 -14.54 -7.12
CA ILE A 58 18.90 -13.15 -6.82
C ILE A 58 19.00 -12.29 -8.09
N SER A 59 20.05 -12.47 -8.91
CA SER A 59 20.17 -11.76 -10.19
C SER A 59 19.00 -12.06 -11.14
N ARG A 60 18.51 -13.31 -11.20
CA ARG A 60 17.32 -13.67 -11.98
C ARG A 60 16.07 -12.92 -11.49
N VAL A 61 15.87 -12.80 -10.18
CA VAL A 61 14.77 -12.01 -9.61
C VAL A 61 14.87 -10.55 -10.03
N ILE A 62 16.06 -9.95 -9.86
CA ILE A 62 16.28 -8.53 -10.15
C ILE A 62 16.12 -8.23 -11.66
N LYS A 63 16.61 -9.11 -12.54
CA LYS A 63 16.41 -8.97 -13.99
C LYS A 63 14.94 -9.06 -14.39
N ALA A 64 14.20 -10.01 -13.81
CA ALA A 64 12.79 -10.17 -14.12
C ALA A 64 11.93 -9.03 -13.53
N LEU A 65 12.36 -8.46 -12.40
CA LEU A 65 11.75 -7.28 -11.82
C LEU A 65 11.99 -6.04 -12.68
N ASP A 66 13.17 -5.93 -13.30
CA ASP A 66 13.56 -4.86 -14.22
C ASP A 66 13.34 -3.45 -13.66
N ALA A 67 13.71 -3.25 -12.39
CA ALA A 67 13.70 -1.92 -11.79
C ALA A 67 14.79 -1.03 -12.41
N ASP A 68 14.58 0.28 -12.37
CA ASP A 68 15.57 1.27 -12.77
C ASP A 68 16.47 1.68 -11.61
N PHE A 69 15.89 1.70 -10.40
CA PHE A 69 16.60 1.90 -9.15
C PHE A 69 16.13 0.85 -8.14
N ILE A 70 17.07 0.19 -7.46
CA ILE A 70 16.76 -0.83 -6.45
C ILE A 70 17.66 -0.70 -5.22
N SER A 71 17.04 -0.68 -4.04
CA SER A 71 17.72 -0.93 -2.76
C SER A 71 17.76 -2.43 -2.49
N VAL A 72 18.96 -2.97 -2.26
CA VAL A 72 19.17 -4.36 -1.83
C VAL A 72 19.73 -4.39 -0.41
N LEU A 73 19.16 -5.23 0.43
CA LEU A 73 19.53 -5.34 1.84
C LEU A 73 20.19 -6.68 2.11
N GLU A 74 21.03 -6.75 3.15
CA GLU A 74 21.74 -7.96 3.55
C GLU A 74 22.79 -8.43 2.53
N ILE A 75 23.52 -7.47 1.95
CA ILE A 75 24.70 -7.73 1.12
C ILE A 75 25.94 -7.65 2.01
N GLU A 76 26.81 -8.66 1.97
CA GLU A 76 28.00 -8.68 2.84
C GLU A 76 28.94 -7.48 2.62
N ASN A 77 29.38 -7.27 1.39
CA ASN A 77 30.40 -6.26 1.07
C ASN A 77 30.20 -5.65 -0.34
N SER A 78 31.02 -4.64 -0.65
CA SER A 78 30.95 -3.91 -1.92
C SER A 78 31.32 -4.76 -3.14
N SER A 79 32.17 -5.78 -2.98
CA SER A 79 32.51 -6.72 -4.06
C SER A 79 31.31 -7.57 -4.46
N VAL A 80 30.57 -8.10 -3.48
CA VAL A 80 29.31 -8.83 -3.72
C VAL A 80 28.29 -7.94 -4.42
N LEU A 81 28.11 -6.69 -3.97
CA LEU A 81 27.19 -5.75 -4.62
C LEU A 81 27.57 -5.50 -6.08
N LYS A 82 28.87 -5.26 -6.35
CA LYS A 82 29.39 -5.06 -7.70
C LYS A 82 29.07 -6.25 -8.61
N GLN A 83 29.33 -7.47 -8.14
CA GLN A 83 29.03 -8.68 -8.90
C GLN A 83 27.53 -8.80 -9.20
N LEU A 84 26.68 -8.55 -8.19
CA LEU A 84 25.23 -8.57 -8.38
C LEU A 84 24.75 -7.50 -9.38
N ALA A 85 25.29 -6.29 -9.29
CA ALA A 85 24.96 -5.17 -10.18
C ALA A 85 25.32 -5.48 -11.64
N MET A 86 26.58 -5.85 -11.89
CA MET A 86 27.07 -6.22 -13.22
C MET A 86 26.25 -7.37 -13.81
N LYS A 87 26.02 -8.41 -13.00
CA LYS A 87 25.28 -9.58 -13.45
C LYS A 87 23.83 -9.26 -13.78
N SER A 88 23.23 -8.28 -13.08
CA SER A 88 21.82 -7.89 -13.20
C SER A 88 21.58 -6.73 -14.16
N GLY A 89 22.63 -6.18 -14.79
CA GLY A 89 22.52 -5.11 -15.81
C GLY A 89 22.52 -3.68 -15.25
N TYR A 90 23.00 -3.47 -14.03
CA TYR A 90 23.10 -2.14 -13.42
C TYR A 90 24.51 -1.58 -13.57
N LYS A 91 24.61 -0.33 -14.03
CA LYS A 91 25.88 0.35 -14.27
C LYS A 91 26.41 1.07 -13.04
N PHE A 92 25.51 1.59 -12.21
CA PHE A 92 25.85 2.39 -11.03
C PHE A 92 25.40 1.65 -9.78
N TYR A 93 26.22 1.66 -8.74
CA TYR A 93 25.91 1.04 -7.46
C TYR A 93 26.70 1.71 -6.33
N GLU A 94 26.11 1.73 -5.14
CA GLU A 94 26.72 2.30 -3.93
C GLU A 94 26.46 1.38 -2.74
N PHE A 95 27.46 1.19 -1.89
CA PHE A 95 27.40 0.27 -0.74
C PHE A 95 27.66 1.01 0.57
N ALA A 96 26.88 0.69 1.60
CA ALA A 96 27.09 1.21 2.94
C ALA A 96 26.98 0.11 4.00
N THR A 97 27.97 0.10 4.90
CA THR A 97 27.96 -0.75 6.09
C THR A 97 28.63 -0.02 7.27
N ASN A 98 28.51 -0.62 8.45
CA ASN A 98 29.25 -0.23 9.64
C ASN A 98 30.42 -1.20 9.86
N LYS A 99 31.45 -0.74 10.58
CA LYS A 99 32.64 -1.56 10.86
C LYS A 99 32.23 -2.86 11.55
N ASN A 100 32.75 -3.99 11.06
CA ASN A 100 32.49 -5.34 11.58
C ASN A 100 31.01 -5.78 11.53
N ALA A 101 30.18 -5.17 10.68
CA ALA A 101 28.82 -5.65 10.46
C ALA A 101 28.85 -6.81 9.44
N PRO A 102 28.12 -7.91 9.69
CA PRO A 102 28.07 -9.08 8.81
C PRO A 102 27.56 -8.74 7.40
N VAL A 103 26.62 -7.79 7.32
CA VAL A 103 26.00 -7.37 6.08
C VAL A 103 25.62 -5.89 6.16
N GLY A 104 25.58 -5.24 5.00
CA GLY A 104 25.20 -3.86 4.79
C GLY A 104 24.01 -3.68 3.83
N LEU A 105 23.97 -2.50 3.24
CA LEU A 105 22.97 -2.02 2.30
C LEU A 105 23.64 -1.68 0.98
N GLY A 106 22.97 -2.00 -0.13
CA GLY A 106 23.39 -1.59 -1.46
C GLY A 106 22.26 -0.87 -2.19
N VAL A 107 22.60 0.07 -3.04
CA VAL A 107 21.71 0.57 -4.09
C VAL A 107 22.31 0.25 -5.45
N MET A 108 21.47 -0.06 -6.42
CA MET A 108 21.86 -0.27 -7.81
C MET A 108 20.94 0.55 -8.71
N SER A 109 21.51 1.22 -9.70
CA SER A 109 20.78 2.14 -10.57
C SER A 109 21.22 2.02 -12.03
N LYS A 110 20.25 2.11 -12.95
CA LYS A 110 20.48 2.32 -14.38
C LYS A 110 20.86 3.79 -14.67
N TYR A 111 20.45 4.70 -13.79
CA TYR A 111 20.79 6.12 -13.82
C TYR A 111 22.04 6.41 -12.99
N PRO A 112 22.87 7.41 -13.35
CA PRO A 112 23.99 7.84 -12.52
C PRO A 112 23.55 8.21 -11.10
N ILE A 113 24.29 7.72 -10.10
CA ILE A 113 24.13 8.14 -8.71
C ILE A 113 24.92 9.44 -8.56
N LEU A 114 24.22 10.55 -8.35
CA LEU A 114 24.81 11.89 -8.29
C LEU A 114 25.59 12.12 -6.99
N SER A 115 25.06 11.60 -5.89
CA SER A 115 25.68 11.67 -4.59
C SER A 115 25.23 10.48 -3.74
N SER A 116 26.08 10.08 -2.79
CA SER A 116 25.73 9.10 -1.77
C SER A 116 26.34 9.50 -0.43
N ARG A 117 25.62 9.20 0.66
CA ARG A 117 26.12 9.39 2.03
C ARG A 117 25.46 8.39 2.96
N LYS A 118 26.13 8.03 4.06
CA LYS A 118 25.56 7.19 5.10
C LYS A 118 25.22 8.01 6.35
N ILE A 119 24.10 7.70 6.99
CA ILE A 119 23.74 8.20 8.32
C ILE A 119 23.87 7.05 9.30
N VAL A 120 24.76 7.17 10.28
CA VAL A 120 24.92 6.17 11.35
C VAL A 120 23.84 6.38 12.39
N ILE A 121 23.21 5.28 12.84
CA ILE A 121 22.23 5.34 13.92
C ILE A 121 22.99 5.48 15.26
N PRO A 122 22.75 6.56 16.03
CA PRO A 122 23.53 6.87 17.22
C PRO A 122 23.32 5.83 18.31
N ASN A 123 24.40 5.46 19.00
CA ASN A 123 24.39 4.55 20.15
C ASN A 123 23.74 3.19 19.89
N LEU A 124 23.71 2.74 18.63
CA LEU A 124 23.10 1.46 18.26
C LEU A 124 23.95 0.72 17.23
N LYS A 125 24.32 -0.52 17.55
CA LYS A 125 24.99 -1.42 16.61
C LYS A 125 23.98 -2.00 15.63
N THR A 126 23.67 -1.25 14.58
CA THR A 126 22.78 -1.66 13.48
C THR A 126 23.32 -1.15 12.15
N ARG A 127 22.68 -1.50 11.03
CA ARG A 127 23.03 -0.98 9.70
C ARG A 127 22.74 0.54 9.63
N PRO A 128 23.54 1.34 8.89
CA PRO A 128 23.26 2.76 8.70
C PRO A 128 22.04 2.97 7.78
N ILE A 129 21.64 4.22 7.56
CA ILE A 129 20.77 4.61 6.45
C ILE A 129 21.65 5.03 5.28
N LEU A 130 21.45 4.45 4.10
CA LEU A 130 22.14 4.83 2.87
C LEU A 130 21.28 5.84 2.09
N VAL A 131 21.76 7.08 2.00
CA VAL A 131 21.14 8.13 1.20
C VAL A 131 21.81 8.19 -0.15
N SER A 132 21.03 8.20 -1.22
CA SER A 132 21.53 8.32 -2.59
C SER A 132 20.62 9.21 -3.43
N GLU A 133 21.18 9.90 -4.41
CA GLU A 133 20.46 10.83 -5.28
C GLU A 133 20.61 10.44 -6.76
N ILE A 134 19.52 10.52 -7.52
CA ILE A 134 19.55 10.41 -8.99
C ILE A 134 18.79 11.59 -9.60
N SER A 135 19.06 11.89 -10.87
CA SER A 135 18.23 12.81 -11.66
C SER A 135 17.20 12.02 -12.47
N PHE A 136 15.93 12.45 -12.42
CA PHE A 136 14.85 11.90 -13.23
C PHE A 136 13.82 12.97 -13.56
N GLY A 137 13.47 13.10 -14.85
CA GLY A 137 12.54 14.11 -15.37
C GLY A 137 12.86 15.54 -14.92
N GLY A 138 14.14 15.90 -14.85
CA GLY A 138 14.62 17.23 -14.47
C GLY A 138 14.66 17.49 -12.96
N GLU A 139 14.19 16.56 -12.12
CA GLU A 139 14.20 16.67 -10.67
C GLU A 139 15.27 15.76 -10.06
N THR A 140 15.82 16.17 -8.92
CA THR A 140 16.65 15.29 -8.08
C THR A 140 15.74 14.49 -7.15
N ILE A 141 15.83 13.16 -7.22
CA ILE A 141 15.11 12.24 -6.34
C ILE A 141 16.09 11.69 -5.30
N LYS A 142 15.70 11.74 -4.03
CA LYS A 142 16.51 11.29 -2.89
C LYS A 142 15.96 10.01 -2.30
N PHE A 143 16.79 8.97 -2.24
CA PHE A 143 16.44 7.66 -1.72
C PHE A 143 17.11 7.42 -0.37
N PHE A 144 16.31 7.07 0.64
CA PHE A 144 16.73 6.65 1.97
C PHE A 144 16.54 5.13 2.10
N SER A 145 17.60 4.39 1.77
CA SER A 145 17.65 2.93 1.85
C SER A 145 18.01 2.48 3.26
N THR A 146 17.22 1.58 3.86
CA THR A 146 17.37 1.24 5.28
C THR A 146 17.01 -0.21 5.62
N HIS A 147 17.58 -0.72 6.72
CA HIS A 147 17.18 -1.99 7.34
C HIS A 147 17.15 -1.81 8.86
N PHE A 148 15.96 -1.64 9.43
CA PHE A 148 15.79 -1.41 10.87
C PHE A 148 16.07 -2.66 11.71
N PRO A 149 16.39 -2.48 13.02
CA PRO A 149 16.52 -3.61 13.93
C PRO A 149 15.28 -4.53 13.91
N ALA A 150 15.53 -5.83 13.96
CA ALA A 150 14.48 -6.84 13.89
C ALA A 150 13.54 -6.80 15.10
N ALA A 151 12.37 -7.45 14.99
CA ALA A 151 11.38 -7.48 16.07
C ALA A 151 11.91 -8.09 17.39
N LYS A 152 12.95 -8.93 17.33
CA LYS A 152 13.64 -9.50 18.50
C LYS A 152 14.49 -8.48 19.28
N ASN A 153 14.84 -7.35 18.66
CA ASN A 153 15.57 -6.27 19.31
C ASN A 153 14.62 -5.41 20.16
N SER A 154 15.17 -4.66 21.11
CA SER A 154 14.36 -3.86 22.03
C SER A 154 13.53 -2.80 21.28
N LEU A 155 12.35 -2.46 21.80
CA LEU A 155 11.53 -1.38 21.24
C LEU A 155 12.29 -0.05 21.25
N LYS A 156 13.14 0.18 22.25
CA LYS A 156 14.01 1.37 22.34
C LYS A 156 14.92 1.47 21.12
N ASP A 157 15.63 0.39 20.77
CA ASP A 157 16.56 0.38 19.64
C ASP A 157 15.84 0.59 18.31
N ARG A 158 14.69 -0.06 18.14
CA ARG A 158 13.83 0.09 16.96
C ARG A 158 13.32 1.53 16.83
N LYS A 159 12.92 2.16 17.94
CA LYS A 159 12.53 3.58 17.97
C LYS A 159 13.72 4.52 17.72
N THR A 160 14.92 4.21 18.20
CA THR A 160 16.12 5.00 17.89
C THR A 160 16.37 5.04 16.38
N ALA A 161 16.30 3.89 15.70
CA ALA A 161 16.42 3.83 14.24
C ALA A 161 15.33 4.65 13.52
N ALA A 162 14.07 4.50 13.96
CA ALA A 162 12.94 5.24 13.42
C ALA A 162 13.08 6.76 13.60
N ASN A 163 13.43 7.22 14.80
CA ASN A 163 13.63 8.63 15.10
C ASN A 163 14.81 9.22 14.31
N THR A 164 15.87 8.46 14.07
CA THR A 164 16.96 8.88 13.18
C THR A 164 16.48 9.05 11.75
N MET A 165 15.62 8.15 11.25
CA MET A 165 15.01 8.31 9.91
C MET A 165 14.13 9.55 9.83
N ILE A 166 13.26 9.79 10.82
CA ILE A 166 12.37 10.98 10.87
C ILE A 166 13.19 12.26 10.76
N LYS A 167 14.23 12.40 11.60
CA LYS A 167 15.15 13.55 11.55
C LYS A 167 15.91 13.67 10.23
N ALA A 168 16.22 12.53 9.60
CA ALA A 168 16.96 12.51 8.35
C ALA A 168 16.16 13.05 7.16
N VAL A 169 14.82 13.00 7.22
CA VAL A 169 13.93 13.41 6.12
C VAL A 169 13.23 14.75 6.34
N GLU A 170 13.19 15.28 7.56
CA GLU A 170 12.42 16.46 7.99
C GLU A 170 12.57 17.71 7.09
N ASN A 171 13.74 17.94 6.50
CA ASN A 171 14.01 19.10 5.64
C ASN A 171 14.34 18.73 4.19
N GLU A 172 14.11 17.48 3.82
CA GLU A 172 14.49 16.95 2.52
C GLU A 172 13.30 17.01 1.57
N LYS A 173 13.56 17.21 0.27
CA LYS A 173 12.54 17.25 -0.78
C LYS A 173 12.71 16.07 -1.73
N ASN A 174 11.60 15.68 -2.37
CA ASN A 174 11.56 14.55 -3.31
C ASN A 174 12.18 13.29 -2.69
N SER A 175 11.83 13.04 -1.43
CA SER A 175 12.39 11.97 -0.62
C SER A 175 11.57 10.69 -0.70
N ILE A 176 12.25 9.56 -0.81
CA ILE A 176 11.68 8.22 -0.85
C ILE A 176 12.37 7.39 0.22
N ILE A 177 11.60 6.81 1.13
CA ILE A 177 12.11 5.84 2.11
C ILE A 177 11.79 4.46 1.59
N LEU A 178 12.78 3.58 1.48
CA LEU A 178 12.58 2.20 1.06
C LEU A 178 13.48 1.23 1.83
N GLY A 179 12.96 0.04 2.10
CA GLY A 179 13.71 -0.98 2.84
C GLY A 179 12.87 -1.85 3.75
N ASP A 180 13.55 -2.70 4.51
CA ASP A 180 12.96 -3.55 5.55
C ASP A 180 12.96 -2.77 6.86
N LEU A 181 11.79 -2.26 7.24
CA LEU A 181 11.62 -1.50 8.47
C LEU A 181 11.35 -2.38 9.68
N ASN A 182 11.31 -3.72 9.50
CA ASN A 182 11.03 -4.69 10.55
C ASN A 182 9.80 -4.30 11.41
N SER A 183 8.81 -3.69 10.76
CA SER A 183 7.61 -3.14 11.40
C SER A 183 6.45 -3.31 10.44
N ASN A 184 5.39 -3.97 10.88
CA ASN A 184 4.20 -4.17 10.06
C ASN A 184 3.50 -2.83 9.82
N TYR A 185 3.05 -2.60 8.58
CA TYR A 185 2.15 -1.49 8.28
C TYR A 185 0.88 -1.55 9.16
N GLY A 186 0.44 -0.41 9.67
CA GLY A 186 -0.77 -0.28 10.50
C GLY A 186 -0.54 0.56 11.76
N TYR A 187 -1.41 0.39 12.76
CA TYR A 187 -1.42 1.23 13.98
C TYR A 187 -0.07 1.30 14.72
N GLY A 188 0.67 0.18 14.77
CA GLY A 188 1.97 0.10 15.44
C GLY A 188 3.19 0.38 14.54
N PHE A 189 2.98 0.89 13.32
CA PHE A 189 4.06 1.16 12.38
C PHE A 189 5.00 2.26 12.92
N LEU A 190 6.31 2.02 12.81
CA LEU A 190 7.33 2.85 13.49
C LEU A 190 7.50 4.25 12.89
N LEU A 191 7.06 4.47 11.65
CA LEU A 191 7.17 5.77 10.97
C LEU A 191 5.80 6.44 10.78
N ASN A 192 4.80 6.11 11.59
CA ASN A 192 3.47 6.74 11.53
C ASN A 192 3.51 8.26 11.74
N ASP A 193 4.53 8.77 12.45
CA ASP A 193 4.74 10.21 12.65
C ASP A 193 5.00 10.95 11.32
N LEU A 194 5.41 10.24 10.27
CA LEU A 194 5.61 10.81 8.93
C LEU A 194 4.33 10.84 8.08
N ASN A 195 3.20 10.31 8.53
CA ASN A 195 1.99 10.18 7.69
C ASN A 195 1.43 11.52 7.18
N GLY A 196 1.78 12.65 7.81
CA GLY A 196 1.43 13.99 7.33
C GLY A 196 2.26 14.45 6.12
N GLU A 197 3.46 13.90 5.93
CA GLU A 197 4.43 14.32 4.92
C GLU A 197 4.76 13.23 3.89
N PHE A 198 4.58 11.96 4.27
CA PHE A 198 4.85 10.78 3.48
C PHE A 198 3.62 9.86 3.45
N LYS A 199 3.38 9.25 2.30
CA LYS A 199 2.42 8.16 2.15
C LYS A 199 3.16 6.84 2.02
N ASN A 200 2.80 5.89 2.86
CA ASN A 200 3.26 4.51 2.74
C ASN A 200 2.39 3.80 1.69
N LEU A 201 3.01 3.21 0.66
CA LEU A 201 2.27 2.65 -0.47
C LEU A 201 1.37 1.45 -0.10
N TRP A 202 1.57 0.82 1.06
CA TRP A 202 0.64 -0.18 1.60
C TRP A 202 -0.76 0.37 1.91
N GLU A 203 -0.91 1.69 2.08
CA GLU A 203 -2.22 2.36 2.22
C GLU A 203 -3.14 2.09 1.02
N PHE A 204 -2.56 1.93 -0.18
CA PHE A 204 -3.30 1.67 -1.43
C PHE A 204 -3.57 0.17 -1.66
N VAL A 205 -3.15 -0.70 -0.75
CA VAL A 205 -3.33 -2.15 -0.83
C VAL A 205 -4.28 -2.61 0.25
N GLY A 206 -5.26 -3.44 -0.10
CA GLY A 206 -6.22 -4.01 0.85
C GLY A 206 -5.51 -4.85 1.93
N ASN A 207 -6.00 -4.81 3.17
CA ASN A 207 -5.33 -5.38 4.34
C ASN A 207 -4.92 -6.87 4.18
N ARG A 208 -5.69 -7.65 3.41
CA ARG A 208 -5.43 -9.09 3.16
C ARG A 208 -4.26 -9.35 2.23
N ASP A 209 -3.95 -8.39 1.37
CA ASP A 209 -2.93 -8.51 0.34
C ASP A 209 -1.58 -7.93 0.80
N ARG A 210 -1.55 -7.34 2.01
CA ARG A 210 -0.36 -6.72 2.61
C ARG A 210 0.59 -7.80 3.13
N SER A 211 1.51 -8.23 2.27
CA SER A 211 2.59 -9.13 2.66
C SER A 211 3.79 -9.00 1.74
N SER A 212 4.92 -8.59 2.31
CA SER A 212 6.25 -8.64 1.69
C SER A 212 7.07 -9.82 2.24
N TYR A 213 6.78 -10.28 3.46
CA TYR A 213 7.45 -11.42 4.06
C TYR A 213 6.72 -12.73 3.75
N LYS A 214 7.44 -13.80 3.39
CA LYS A 214 6.83 -15.09 3.01
C LYS A 214 6.02 -15.75 4.12
N LYS A 215 6.35 -15.49 5.39
CA LYS A 215 5.57 -15.97 6.55
C LYS A 215 4.42 -15.03 6.94
N GLY A 216 4.18 -13.97 6.14
CA GLY A 216 3.13 -12.98 6.37
C GLY A 216 3.66 -11.68 6.96
N GLY A 217 2.92 -10.59 6.72
CA GLY A 217 3.27 -9.25 7.19
C GLY A 217 3.93 -8.37 6.11
N ALA A 218 3.68 -7.07 6.22
CA ALA A 218 4.21 -6.02 5.35
C ALA A 218 5.28 -5.25 6.12
N ILE A 219 6.51 -5.79 6.11
CA ILE A 219 7.66 -5.26 6.85
C ILE A 219 8.67 -4.56 5.95
N ASP A 220 8.60 -4.80 4.64
CA ASP A 220 9.28 -4.03 3.61
C ASP A 220 8.35 -2.91 3.16
N HIS A 221 8.88 -1.69 3.01
CA HIS A 221 8.08 -0.51 2.72
C HIS A 221 8.69 0.32 1.59
N ILE A 222 7.81 1.00 0.85
CA ILE A 222 8.15 2.16 0.03
C ILE A 222 7.24 3.28 0.54
N MET A 223 7.83 4.35 1.04
CA MET A 223 7.13 5.56 1.47
C MET A 223 7.57 6.71 0.59
N LEU A 224 6.60 7.41 0.01
CA LEU A 224 6.82 8.54 -0.88
C LEU A 224 6.43 9.82 -0.19
N GLN A 225 7.28 10.84 -0.23
CA GLN A 225 6.91 12.18 0.21
C GLN A 225 5.71 12.70 -0.62
N ASN A 226 4.90 13.59 -0.03
CA ASN A 226 3.71 14.16 -0.66
C ASN A 226 3.97 14.86 -2.01
N SER A 227 5.20 15.34 -2.26
CA SER A 227 5.58 15.91 -3.56
C SER A 227 5.40 14.93 -4.72
N PHE A 228 5.51 13.62 -4.48
CA PHE A 228 5.24 12.58 -5.48
C PHE A 228 3.76 12.36 -5.78
N PHE A 229 2.84 13.10 -5.17
CA PHE A 229 1.41 12.99 -5.51
C PHE A 229 0.88 14.23 -6.23
N ASN A 230 1.55 15.37 -6.03
CA ASN A 230 1.09 16.67 -6.52
C ASN A 230 2.13 17.41 -7.38
N GLY A 231 3.38 16.92 -7.43
CA GLY A 231 4.51 17.56 -8.10
C GLY A 231 4.69 17.17 -9.57
N ASN A 232 5.90 17.44 -10.08
CA ASN A 232 6.27 17.19 -11.48
C ASN A 232 6.52 15.72 -11.78
N ILE A 233 7.19 15.03 -10.86
CA ILE A 233 7.31 13.57 -10.85
C ILE A 233 6.25 13.04 -9.90
N ARG A 234 5.39 12.15 -10.39
CA ARG A 234 4.29 11.59 -9.61
C ARG A 234 4.37 10.08 -9.50
N TYR A 235 3.83 9.54 -8.41
CA TYR A 235 3.50 8.14 -8.29
C TYR A 235 2.47 7.75 -9.35
N LYS A 236 2.82 6.76 -10.18
CA LYS A 236 1.88 6.17 -11.13
C LYS A 236 0.88 5.33 -10.33
N ASN A 237 -0.38 5.75 -10.32
CA ASN A 237 -1.43 5.06 -9.56
C ASN A 237 -1.48 3.57 -9.90
N SER A 238 -1.78 2.75 -8.89
CA SER A 238 -1.88 1.29 -9.00
C SER A 238 -0.59 0.58 -9.45
N SER A 239 0.56 1.26 -9.44
CA SER A 239 1.85 0.65 -9.82
C SER A 239 2.58 -0.03 -8.67
N PHE A 240 2.18 0.22 -7.41
CA PHE A 240 2.77 -0.45 -6.26
C PHE A 240 2.40 -1.94 -6.24
N GLY A 241 3.40 -2.80 -6.11
CA GLY A 241 3.19 -4.25 -6.17
C GLY A 241 4.24 -5.05 -5.42
N VAL A 242 3.85 -6.29 -5.12
CA VAL A 242 4.74 -7.33 -4.59
C VAL A 242 5.14 -8.25 -5.73
N PHE A 243 6.44 -8.39 -5.97
CA PHE A 243 6.95 -9.15 -7.10
C PHE A 243 6.95 -10.66 -6.79
N LYS A 244 6.00 -11.38 -7.39
CA LYS A 244 5.79 -12.83 -7.18
C LYS A 244 5.76 -13.61 -8.50
N PRO A 245 6.83 -13.61 -9.32
CA PRO A 245 6.83 -14.36 -10.57
C PRO A 245 6.79 -15.87 -10.29
N SER A 246 6.24 -16.63 -11.24
CA SER A 246 5.97 -18.08 -11.09
C SER A 246 7.19 -18.90 -10.66
N PHE A 247 8.39 -18.54 -11.14
CA PHE A 247 9.63 -19.25 -10.82
C PHE A 247 10.08 -19.12 -9.35
N LEU A 248 9.51 -18.21 -8.55
CA LEU A 248 9.81 -18.15 -7.12
C LEU A 248 9.29 -19.36 -6.35
N SER A 249 8.28 -20.06 -6.89
CA SER A 249 7.70 -21.25 -6.25
C SER A 249 8.64 -22.47 -6.29
N SER A 250 9.57 -22.51 -7.25
CA SER A 250 10.43 -23.65 -7.51
C SER A 250 11.85 -23.51 -6.96
N GLY A 251 12.16 -22.47 -6.15
CA GLY A 251 13.54 -22.21 -5.70
C GLY A 251 13.68 -21.51 -4.36
N LYS A 252 14.89 -21.61 -3.79
CA LYS A 252 15.31 -20.88 -2.58
C LYS A 252 16.00 -19.58 -3.01
N PHE A 253 15.27 -18.47 -2.90
CA PHE A 253 15.73 -17.12 -3.31
C PHE A 253 16.02 -16.25 -2.07
N SER A 254 14.95 -15.75 -1.45
CA SER A 254 14.91 -15.00 -0.20
C SER A 254 13.60 -15.37 0.52
N ASP A 255 13.51 -15.17 1.83
CA ASP A 255 12.26 -15.24 2.60
C ASP A 255 11.42 -13.94 2.51
N HIS A 256 11.91 -12.93 1.80
CA HIS A 256 11.16 -11.74 1.39
C HIS A 256 10.81 -11.77 -0.10
N TYR A 257 9.75 -11.05 -0.45
CA TYR A 257 9.44 -10.65 -1.82
C TYR A 257 9.92 -9.23 -2.06
N ALA A 258 10.51 -8.97 -3.22
CA ALA A 258 10.78 -7.60 -3.64
C ALA A 258 9.44 -6.84 -3.79
N ILE A 259 9.42 -5.58 -3.37
CA ILE A 259 8.30 -4.67 -3.64
C ILE A 259 8.78 -3.55 -4.54
N TYR A 260 7.88 -3.02 -5.36
CA TYR A 260 8.21 -2.00 -6.34
C TYR A 260 7.07 -1.00 -6.51
N ALA A 261 7.41 0.16 -7.05
CA ALA A 261 6.47 1.20 -7.46
C ALA A 261 7.01 1.88 -8.72
N VAL A 262 6.16 2.60 -9.43
CA VAL A 262 6.57 3.39 -10.60
C VAL A 262 6.30 4.86 -10.34
N LEU A 263 7.30 5.69 -10.60
CA LEU A 263 7.16 7.13 -10.73
C LEU A 263 7.09 7.51 -12.20
N THR A 264 6.41 8.60 -12.52
CA THR A 264 6.26 9.04 -13.90
C THR A 264 6.33 10.56 -13.98
N SER A 265 6.92 11.04 -15.08
CA SER A 265 6.85 12.44 -15.52
C SER A 265 5.65 12.69 -16.44
N GLU A 266 4.93 11.62 -16.82
CA GLU A 266 3.75 11.71 -17.67
C GLU A 266 2.54 12.24 -16.87
N PHE A 267 2.06 13.40 -17.27
CA PHE A 267 0.75 13.88 -16.88
C PHE A 267 -0.29 13.33 -17.85
N ARG A 268 -0.78 12.12 -17.56
CA ARG A 268 -2.15 11.80 -17.92
C ARG A 268 -2.98 11.99 -16.67
N ASP A 269 -3.37 13.23 -16.42
CA ASP A 269 -4.62 13.46 -15.71
C ASP A 269 -5.71 12.89 -16.63
N SER A 270 -5.92 11.57 -16.61
CA SER A 270 -7.28 11.09 -16.83
C SER A 270 -8.05 11.75 -15.69
N PRO A 271 -8.95 12.71 -15.98
CA PRO A 271 -9.68 13.38 -14.92
C PRO A 271 -10.30 12.29 -14.07
N VAL A 272 -10.02 12.30 -12.77
CA VAL A 272 -10.68 11.38 -11.85
C VAL A 272 -12.16 11.74 -11.91
N LEU A 273 -12.92 10.95 -12.66
CA LEU A 273 -14.28 11.29 -12.97
C LEU A 273 -15.09 11.26 -11.68
N LYS A 274 -15.91 12.28 -11.51
CA LYS A 274 -16.91 12.27 -10.45
C LYS A 274 -17.94 11.21 -10.79
N LYS A 275 -18.12 10.24 -9.90
CA LYS A 275 -19.09 9.16 -10.05
C LYS A 275 -20.04 9.17 -8.86
N SER A 276 -21.28 8.77 -9.10
CA SER A 276 -22.21 8.39 -8.04
C SER A 276 -21.74 7.11 -7.35
N ILE A 277 -22.26 6.87 -6.15
CA ILE A 277 -22.04 5.62 -5.41
C ILE A 277 -22.57 4.41 -6.19
N ASP A 278 -23.62 4.61 -7.01
CA ASP A 278 -24.15 3.55 -7.88
C ASP A 278 -23.19 3.15 -9.00
N GLU A 279 -22.53 4.12 -9.62
CA GLU A 279 -21.54 3.91 -10.69
C GLU A 279 -20.24 3.27 -10.17
N ILE A 280 -19.97 3.35 -8.87
CA ILE A 280 -18.83 2.70 -8.22
C ILE A 280 -19.14 1.24 -7.87
N TYR A 281 -20.39 0.82 -8.02
CA TYR A 281 -20.83 -0.54 -7.73
C TYR A 281 -20.45 -1.56 -8.80
N ALA A 282 -19.23 -1.44 -9.33
CA ALA A 282 -18.56 -2.38 -10.20
C ALA A 282 -17.12 -2.58 -9.71
N VAL A 283 -16.59 -3.79 -9.87
CA VAL A 283 -15.16 -4.02 -9.62
C VAL A 283 -14.39 -3.24 -10.66
N SER A 284 -13.60 -2.26 -10.21
CA SER A 284 -12.78 -1.44 -11.09
C SER A 284 -11.53 -0.99 -10.35
N ASP A 285 -10.40 -1.02 -11.04
CA ASP A 285 -9.16 -0.37 -10.59
C ASP A 285 -9.14 1.13 -10.95
N GLU A 286 -10.22 1.64 -11.56
CA GLU A 286 -10.36 3.04 -11.94
C GLU A 286 -10.73 3.91 -10.74
N ARG A 287 -9.93 4.95 -10.51
CA ARG A 287 -10.18 5.92 -9.45
C ARG A 287 -11.41 6.76 -9.78
N ALA A 288 -12.19 7.09 -8.77
CA ALA A 288 -13.37 7.93 -8.92
C ALA A 288 -13.49 8.94 -7.79
N GLU A 289 -13.97 10.14 -8.11
CA GLU A 289 -14.30 11.15 -7.11
C GLU A 289 -15.76 10.95 -6.67
N VAL A 290 -15.98 10.91 -5.35
CA VAL A 290 -17.30 10.76 -4.75
C VAL A 290 -17.61 11.89 -3.81
N VAL A 291 -18.89 12.20 -3.70
CA VAL A 291 -19.44 13.00 -2.62
C VAL A 291 -20.59 12.23 -2.00
N GLY A 292 -20.48 11.92 -0.70
CA GLY A 292 -21.50 11.15 0.01
C GLY A 292 -21.62 11.54 1.48
N VAL A 293 -22.59 10.94 2.15
CA VAL A 293 -22.91 11.13 3.56
C VAL A 293 -22.76 9.80 4.28
N VAL A 294 -22.19 9.83 5.48
CA VAL A 294 -22.06 8.64 6.35
C VAL A 294 -23.42 8.31 6.97
N ILE A 295 -24.01 7.16 6.60
CA ILE A 295 -25.38 6.79 6.98
C ILE A 295 -25.49 5.56 7.89
N TYR A 296 -24.41 4.81 8.06
CA TYR A 296 -24.30 3.68 8.99
C TYR A 296 -22.83 3.55 9.42
N VAL A 297 -22.57 3.19 10.68
CA VAL A 297 -21.20 3.02 11.21
C VAL A 297 -21.16 1.77 12.08
N ASP A 298 -20.10 0.98 11.93
CA ASP A 298 -19.78 -0.13 12.83
C ASP A 298 -18.28 -0.13 13.19
N LYS A 299 -17.83 -1.11 13.98
CA LYS A 299 -16.43 -1.21 14.42
C LYS A 299 -15.40 -1.47 13.30
N PHE A 300 -15.85 -1.87 12.12
CA PHE A 300 -15.02 -2.26 10.99
C PHE A 300 -15.10 -1.30 9.81
N GLY A 301 -15.97 -0.30 9.85
CA GLY A 301 -16.17 0.63 8.75
C GLY A 301 -17.50 1.35 8.82
N TYR A 302 -17.90 1.93 7.70
CA TYR A 302 -19.11 2.75 7.60
C TYR A 302 -19.73 2.66 6.20
N ILE A 303 -21.00 3.04 6.05
CA ILE A 303 -21.66 3.17 4.75
C ILE A 303 -21.60 4.62 4.30
N LEU A 304 -21.09 4.84 3.10
CA LEU A 304 -21.22 6.10 2.37
C LEU A 304 -22.37 5.97 1.37
N ALA A 305 -23.26 6.98 1.34
CA ALA A 305 -24.35 7.05 0.37
C ALA A 305 -24.47 8.45 -0.23
N ASP A 306 -24.99 8.54 -1.45
CA ASP A 306 -25.22 9.82 -2.12
C ASP A 306 -26.71 9.99 -2.50
N LYS A 307 -27.00 10.99 -3.34
CA LYS A 307 -28.37 11.30 -3.76
C LYS A 307 -29.05 10.19 -4.57
N SER A 308 -28.31 9.18 -5.05
CA SER A 308 -28.90 7.98 -5.66
C SER A 308 -29.59 7.07 -4.63
N ARG A 309 -29.42 7.36 -3.33
CA ARG A 309 -29.90 6.55 -2.20
C ARG A 309 -29.29 5.15 -2.15
N ARG A 310 -28.20 4.94 -2.88
CA ARG A 310 -27.40 3.71 -2.85
C ARG A 310 -26.26 3.86 -1.87
N GLY A 311 -25.98 2.78 -1.14
CA GLY A 311 -24.88 2.73 -0.19
C GLY A 311 -23.74 1.82 -0.64
N ILE A 312 -22.53 2.17 -0.22
CA ILE A 312 -21.33 1.35 -0.36
C ILE A 312 -20.59 1.29 0.98
N TYR A 313 -20.13 0.10 1.35
CA TYR A 313 -19.35 -0.07 2.57
C TYR A 313 -17.92 0.41 2.35
N VAL A 314 -17.42 1.26 3.25
CA VAL A 314 -16.02 1.66 3.31
C VAL A 314 -15.38 0.92 4.47
N TYR A 315 -14.37 0.11 4.17
CA TYR A 315 -13.61 -0.60 5.18
C TYR A 315 -12.58 0.32 5.82
N GLU A 316 -12.83 0.71 7.08
CA GLU A 316 -11.91 1.51 7.89
C GLU A 316 -11.99 0.99 9.33
N LYS A 317 -10.89 0.42 9.84
CA LYS A 317 -10.87 -0.14 11.20
C LYS A 317 -10.99 0.96 12.24
N ASN A 318 -11.99 0.85 13.13
CA ASN A 318 -12.33 1.87 14.14
C ASN A 318 -12.54 3.25 13.49
N PRO A 319 -13.56 3.38 12.61
CA PRO A 319 -13.78 4.61 11.88
C PRO A 319 -14.06 5.76 12.84
N LYS A 320 -13.50 6.94 12.55
CA LYS A 320 -13.67 8.13 13.38
C LYS A 320 -14.77 9.07 12.89
N LEU A 321 -15.38 8.78 11.73
CA LEU A 321 -16.40 9.64 11.12
C LEU A 321 -17.76 9.46 11.83
N PRO A 322 -18.35 10.52 12.39
CA PRO A 322 -19.71 10.48 12.92
C PRO A 322 -20.75 10.23 11.83
N LEU A 323 -21.92 9.68 12.21
CA LEU A 323 -23.11 9.64 11.35
C LEU A 323 -23.49 11.06 10.90
N GLY A 324 -23.90 11.21 9.65
CA GLY A 324 -24.27 12.50 9.05
C GLY A 324 -23.10 13.27 8.42
N THR A 325 -21.86 12.84 8.66
CA THR A 325 -20.68 13.49 8.07
C THR A 325 -20.73 13.47 6.54
N LYS A 326 -20.56 14.63 5.91
CA LYS A 326 -20.41 14.74 4.46
C LYS A 326 -18.94 14.58 4.09
N VAL A 327 -18.67 13.73 3.10
CA VAL A 327 -17.34 13.38 2.64
C VAL A 327 -17.23 13.66 1.16
N GLU A 328 -16.19 14.39 0.78
CA GLU A 328 -15.68 14.43 -0.59
C GLU A 328 -14.37 13.63 -0.61
N ALA A 329 -14.27 12.63 -1.47
CA ALA A 329 -13.15 11.70 -1.45
C ALA A 329 -12.82 11.13 -2.82
N ILE A 330 -11.59 10.63 -2.96
CA ILE A 330 -11.19 9.78 -4.07
C ILE A 330 -11.25 8.32 -3.63
N VAL A 331 -12.11 7.54 -4.28
CA VAL A 331 -12.08 6.08 -4.19
C VAL A 331 -10.87 5.61 -4.99
N ASN A 332 -9.90 5.02 -4.28
CA ASN A 332 -8.67 4.53 -4.91
C ASN A 332 -8.80 3.07 -5.34
N LYS A 333 -9.58 2.25 -4.60
CA LYS A 333 -9.76 0.84 -4.90
C LYS A 333 -11.07 0.29 -4.33
N THR A 334 -11.81 -0.47 -5.13
CA THR A 334 -12.91 -1.33 -4.68
C THR A 334 -12.48 -2.80 -4.66
N ASP A 335 -13.08 -3.60 -3.79
CA ASP A 335 -12.88 -5.05 -3.75
C ASP A 335 -14.17 -5.80 -3.39
N LEU A 336 -14.17 -7.12 -3.62
CA LEU A 336 -15.26 -8.02 -3.23
C LEU A 336 -14.88 -8.78 -1.96
N TYR A 337 -15.45 -8.40 -0.83
CA TYR A 337 -15.27 -9.12 0.42
C TYR A 337 -16.45 -10.07 0.72
N LYS A 338 -16.19 -11.39 0.64
CA LYS A 338 -17.20 -12.44 0.83
C LYS A 338 -18.44 -12.24 -0.08
N GLY A 339 -18.22 -11.73 -1.28
CA GLY A 339 -19.27 -11.41 -2.25
C GLY A 339 -19.95 -10.05 -2.05
N ASN A 340 -19.50 -9.24 -1.09
CA ASN A 340 -19.99 -7.87 -0.87
C ASN A 340 -18.98 -6.88 -1.46
N MET A 341 -19.45 -5.95 -2.28
CA MET A 341 -18.61 -4.91 -2.83
C MET A 341 -18.39 -3.81 -1.80
N GLN A 342 -17.14 -3.38 -1.63
CA GLN A 342 -16.74 -2.37 -0.65
C GLN A 342 -15.60 -1.50 -1.21
N ILE A 343 -15.41 -0.33 -0.63
CA ILE A 343 -14.23 0.51 -0.82
C ILE A 343 -13.16 0.04 0.15
N SER A 344 -12.02 -0.41 -0.39
CA SER A 344 -10.88 -0.92 0.37
C SER A 344 -9.78 0.13 0.57
N SER A 345 -9.78 1.18 -0.25
CA SER A 345 -8.88 2.33 -0.14
C SER A 345 -9.57 3.61 -0.60
N ILE A 346 -9.54 4.63 0.25
CA ILE A 346 -10.18 5.93 0.04
C ILE A 346 -9.24 7.05 0.51
N SER A 347 -9.21 8.18 -0.19
CA SER A 347 -8.50 9.39 0.24
C SER A 347 -9.46 10.56 0.38
N TYR A 348 -9.55 11.13 1.56
CA TYR A 348 -10.45 12.25 1.85
C TYR A 348 -9.90 13.56 1.27
N LYS A 349 -10.74 14.30 0.53
CA LYS A 349 -10.47 15.66 0.04
C LYS A 349 -11.06 16.70 0.99
N ASN A 350 -12.30 16.48 1.43
CA ASN A 350 -13.00 17.33 2.38
C ASN A 350 -13.88 16.47 3.29
N VAL A 351 -13.93 16.83 4.57
CA VAL A 351 -14.73 16.15 5.59
C VAL A 351 -15.46 17.21 6.40
N ASP A 352 -16.78 17.23 6.26
CA ASP A 352 -17.66 18.17 6.96
C ASP A 352 -18.48 17.41 7.99
N THR A 353 -17.98 17.40 9.24
CA THR A 353 -18.66 16.78 10.39
C THR A 353 -19.77 17.64 10.96
N ALA A 354 -19.86 18.92 10.55
CA ALA A 354 -20.91 19.85 10.96
C ALA A 354 -22.08 19.89 9.96
N PHE A 355 -22.04 19.03 8.94
CA PHE A 355 -23.09 18.95 7.93
C PHE A 355 -24.42 18.51 8.54
N ASP A 356 -25.34 19.45 8.73
CA ASP A 356 -26.67 19.19 9.26
C ASP A 356 -27.60 18.67 8.15
N THR A 357 -28.02 17.41 8.28
CA THR A 357 -28.91 16.78 7.31
C THR A 357 -29.72 15.65 7.93
N ASP A 358 -30.90 15.40 7.35
CA ASP A 358 -31.64 14.18 7.60
C ASP A 358 -31.07 13.05 6.75
N ILE A 359 -30.31 12.16 7.39
CA ILE A 359 -29.63 11.04 6.73
C ILE A 359 -30.58 10.05 6.05
N SER A 360 -31.86 10.02 6.44
CA SER A 360 -32.85 9.13 5.81
C SER A 360 -33.08 9.46 4.33
N LYS A 361 -32.79 10.70 3.91
CA LYS A 361 -32.86 11.14 2.50
C LYS A 361 -31.87 10.41 1.58
N PHE A 362 -30.86 9.76 2.14
CA PHE A 362 -29.84 9.00 1.42
C PHE A 362 -30.04 7.48 1.56
N MET A 363 -31.14 7.05 2.20
CA MET A 363 -31.49 5.65 2.43
C MET A 363 -32.61 5.20 1.49
N ILE A 364 -32.68 3.90 1.24
CA ILE A 364 -33.80 3.31 0.50
C ILE A 364 -35.02 3.13 1.40
N SER A 365 -36.21 3.08 0.81
CA SER A 365 -37.44 2.72 1.53
C SER A 365 -37.59 1.20 1.63
N GLN A 366 -38.49 0.76 2.50
CA GLN A 366 -38.84 -0.66 2.64
C GLN A 366 -39.39 -1.27 1.34
N ASP A 367 -40.01 -0.46 0.48
CA ASP A 367 -40.61 -0.94 -0.76
C ASP A 367 -39.55 -1.33 -1.81
N GLU A 368 -38.35 -0.77 -1.70
CA GLU A 368 -37.22 -0.96 -2.61
C GLU A 368 -36.36 -2.19 -2.25
N ILE A 369 -36.78 -2.98 -1.26
CA ILE A 369 -35.98 -4.09 -0.72
C ILE A 369 -35.61 -5.15 -1.77
N LYS A 370 -36.47 -5.32 -2.78
CA LYS A 370 -36.27 -6.30 -3.85
C LYS A 370 -35.02 -5.97 -4.67
N SER A 371 -34.85 -4.71 -5.04
CA SER A 371 -33.67 -4.18 -5.76
C SER A 371 -32.49 -3.82 -4.86
N ALA A 372 -32.68 -3.85 -3.54
CA ALA A 372 -31.62 -3.54 -2.59
C ALA A 372 -30.43 -4.51 -2.72
N ARG A 373 -29.22 -3.99 -2.54
CA ARG A 373 -27.97 -4.73 -2.57
C ARG A 373 -27.16 -4.50 -1.29
N SER A 374 -26.04 -5.21 -1.16
CA SER A 374 -25.17 -5.06 0.00
C SER A 374 -24.66 -3.63 0.13
N GLY A 375 -24.76 -3.05 1.33
CA GLY A 375 -24.37 -1.66 1.58
C GLY A 375 -25.51 -0.66 1.49
N ASP A 376 -26.65 -0.99 0.87
CA ASP A 376 -27.85 -0.17 0.97
C ASP A 376 -28.38 -0.20 2.41
N VAL A 377 -28.96 0.91 2.88
CA VAL A 377 -29.56 1.02 4.22
C VAL A 377 -31.03 1.39 4.06
N VAL A 378 -31.91 0.65 4.74
CA VAL A 378 -33.35 0.92 4.79
C VAL A 378 -33.65 1.81 5.98
N SER A 379 -34.32 2.94 5.75
CA SER A 379 -34.81 3.81 6.82
C SER A 379 -36.19 3.39 7.31
N ASN A 380 -36.47 3.54 8.61
CA ASN A 380 -37.77 3.32 9.25
C ASN A 380 -38.40 1.96 8.90
N LEU A 381 -37.60 0.90 8.98
CA LEU A 381 -38.03 -0.45 8.66
C LEU A 381 -39.08 -0.93 9.67
N LYS A 382 -40.27 -1.30 9.17
CA LYS A 382 -41.36 -1.84 9.98
C LYS A 382 -41.70 -3.26 9.52
N ILE A 383 -41.43 -4.24 10.38
CA ILE A 383 -41.49 -5.65 10.01
C ILE A 383 -42.08 -6.54 11.10
N ASP A 384 -42.68 -7.64 10.65
CA ASP A 384 -42.99 -8.78 11.51
C ASP A 384 -41.82 -9.76 11.47
N VAL A 385 -41.41 -10.26 12.63
CA VAL A 385 -40.30 -11.21 12.75
C VAL A 385 -40.79 -12.51 13.37
N LYS A 386 -40.54 -13.60 12.65
CA LYS A 386 -40.81 -14.96 13.10
C LYS A 386 -39.58 -15.84 12.84
N ASP A 387 -39.07 -16.43 13.91
CA ASP A 387 -37.91 -17.34 13.92
C ASP A 387 -36.66 -16.73 13.29
N GLY A 388 -36.49 -15.41 13.48
CA GLY A 388 -35.37 -14.64 12.92
C GLY A 388 -35.52 -14.30 11.43
N PHE A 389 -36.72 -14.44 10.86
CA PHE A 389 -37.01 -14.06 9.47
C PHE A 389 -38.17 -13.09 9.38
N THR A 390 -38.19 -12.31 8.31
CA THR A 390 -39.29 -11.47 7.89
C THR A 390 -39.59 -11.67 6.40
N SER A 391 -40.78 -11.26 5.96
CA SER A 391 -41.18 -11.25 4.56
C SER A 391 -41.57 -9.84 4.16
N ILE A 392 -40.88 -9.28 3.17
CA ILE A 392 -41.15 -7.92 2.66
C ILE A 392 -41.29 -8.02 1.15
N ASN A 393 -42.44 -7.61 0.60
CA ASN A 393 -42.71 -7.63 -0.85
C ASN A 393 -42.39 -8.97 -1.53
N GLY A 394 -42.69 -10.08 -0.83
CA GLY A 394 -42.44 -11.45 -1.31
C GLY A 394 -41.03 -11.98 -1.07
N GLU A 395 -40.10 -11.15 -0.58
CA GLU A 395 -38.73 -11.56 -0.25
C GLU A 395 -38.65 -12.05 1.21
N LYS A 396 -38.23 -13.31 1.40
CA LYS A 396 -37.94 -13.85 2.73
C LYS A 396 -36.51 -13.49 3.14
N LEU A 397 -36.38 -12.64 4.15
CA LEU A 397 -35.11 -12.09 4.60
C LEU A 397 -34.80 -12.55 6.02
N ARG A 398 -33.55 -12.92 6.25
CA ARG A 398 -33.07 -13.14 7.62
C ARG A 398 -32.92 -11.78 8.30
N VAL A 399 -33.35 -11.68 9.55
CA VAL A 399 -33.13 -10.52 10.42
C VAL A 399 -32.05 -10.90 11.42
N PHE A 400 -31.01 -10.07 11.50
CA PHE A 400 -29.83 -10.33 12.31
C PHE A 400 -29.45 -9.07 13.08
N SER A 401 -28.94 -9.25 14.31
CA SER A 401 -28.31 -8.18 15.07
C SER A 401 -26.97 -8.66 15.59
N ARG A 402 -25.98 -7.77 15.56
CA ARG A 402 -24.61 -8.06 15.99
C ARG A 402 -24.46 -8.02 17.52
N SER A 403 -25.36 -7.35 18.21
CA SER A 403 -25.25 -7.07 19.65
C SER A 403 -26.32 -7.78 20.48
N LYS A 404 -27.46 -8.13 19.89
CA LYS A 404 -28.61 -8.67 20.63
C LYS A 404 -29.26 -9.84 19.90
N LYS A 405 -29.95 -10.70 20.66
CA LYS A 405 -30.79 -11.74 20.09
C LYS A 405 -32.07 -11.11 19.50
N ILE A 406 -32.39 -11.46 18.25
CA ILE A 406 -33.63 -11.03 17.60
C ILE A 406 -34.83 -11.73 18.27
N LYS A 407 -35.84 -10.96 18.67
CA LYS A 407 -37.08 -11.47 19.25
C LYS A 407 -38.14 -11.62 18.16
N ASN A 408 -39.00 -12.63 18.31
CA ASN A 408 -40.23 -12.72 17.52
C ASN A 408 -41.17 -11.58 17.94
N GLY A 409 -41.93 -11.03 16.99
CA GLY A 409 -42.84 -9.93 17.26
C GLY A 409 -43.51 -9.42 15.99
N GLN A 410 -44.59 -8.67 16.18
CA GLN A 410 -45.29 -7.98 15.11
C GLN A 410 -45.02 -6.48 15.17
N ASN A 411 -45.04 -5.81 14.02
CA ASN A 411 -44.87 -4.36 13.87
C ASN A 411 -43.60 -3.81 14.54
N LEU A 412 -42.50 -4.58 14.53
CA LEU A 412 -41.22 -4.13 15.06
C LEU A 412 -40.68 -3.00 14.18
N VAL A 413 -40.26 -1.91 14.81
CA VAL A 413 -39.72 -0.73 14.13
C VAL A 413 -38.22 -0.62 14.40
N TYR A 414 -37.45 -0.57 13.32
CA TYR A 414 -36.01 -0.33 13.36
C TYR A 414 -35.72 0.97 12.62
N LYS A 415 -34.96 1.87 13.28
CA LYS A 415 -34.63 3.18 12.70
C LYS A 415 -33.90 3.02 11.37
N ASN A 416 -32.85 2.19 11.36
CA ASN A 416 -32.06 1.88 10.19
C ASN A 416 -31.80 0.37 10.13
N ALA A 417 -31.79 -0.20 8.94
CA ALA A 417 -31.39 -1.59 8.71
C ALA A 417 -30.44 -1.69 7.52
N LEU A 418 -29.23 -2.21 7.75
CA LEU A 418 -28.26 -2.45 6.69
C LEU A 418 -28.65 -3.71 5.91
N VAL A 419 -28.75 -3.60 4.58
CA VAL A 419 -28.88 -4.74 3.68
C VAL A 419 -27.49 -5.33 3.46
N TRP A 420 -27.35 -6.63 3.70
CA TRP A 420 -26.07 -7.33 3.61
C TRP A 420 -26.22 -8.67 2.89
N SER A 421 -25.14 -9.18 2.27
CA SER A 421 -25.11 -10.53 1.71
C SER A 421 -24.23 -11.44 2.56
N TYR A 422 -24.83 -12.51 3.07
CA TYR A 422 -24.12 -13.55 3.82
C TYR A 422 -24.29 -14.90 3.13
N LYS A 423 -23.17 -15.50 2.70
CA LYS A 423 -23.15 -16.76 1.93
C LYS A 423 -24.09 -16.70 0.70
N GLY A 424 -24.11 -15.56 0.03
CA GLY A 424 -24.93 -15.33 -1.17
C GLY A 424 -26.42 -15.06 -0.91
N LYS A 425 -26.86 -14.97 0.35
CA LYS A 425 -28.25 -14.66 0.71
C LYS A 425 -28.36 -13.25 1.31
N LYS A 426 -29.36 -12.49 0.87
CA LYS A 426 -29.70 -11.16 1.38
C LYS A 426 -30.25 -11.28 2.82
N GLU A 427 -29.74 -10.45 3.71
CA GLU A 427 -30.17 -10.33 5.10
C GLU A 427 -30.27 -8.86 5.53
N LEU A 428 -31.02 -8.63 6.60
CA LEU A 428 -31.20 -7.34 7.24
C LEU A 428 -30.43 -7.33 8.56
N VAL A 429 -29.43 -6.47 8.66
CA VAL A 429 -28.68 -6.21 9.88
C VAL A 429 -29.32 -5.02 10.59
N VAL A 430 -29.93 -5.28 11.75
CA VAL A 430 -30.62 -4.30 12.59
C VAL A 430 -29.87 -4.10 13.91
N GLU A 431 -29.95 -2.88 14.46
CA GLU A 431 -29.34 -2.51 15.74
C GLU A 431 -30.36 -1.99 16.76
#